data_AF-A0A7S0RC61-F1
#
_entry.id   AF-A0A7S0RC61-F1
#
_cell.length_a   1.000
_cell.length_b   1.000
_cell.length_c   1.000
_cell.angle_alpha   90.00
_cell.angle_beta   90.00
_cell.angle_gamma   90.00
#
_symmetry.space_group_name_H-M   'P 1'
#
loop_
_entity.id
_entity.type
_entity.pdbx_description
1 polymer ?
#
loop_
_entity_poly.entity_id
_entity_poly.type
_entity_poly.pdbx_seq_one_letter_code
_entity_poly.pdbx_strand_id
1 'polypeptide(L)'
;AMRGELKALKPVLERTVGETSDLMARIAREKVEVVEPKKAVVDEEVRAADAKAREARAIKEECEAILAEAIPALNAAIAALDTIKKPDIQLVASFKNPPAAVKLVMEAVCVLLDVKPTMVADPTVPGKKIADYWDASKRLLMDSGFLGRLKEYDRDDIPPRIIDKIRREYTADPEFTPANAAKASSAAEGLCK
;
A
#
# COMPACT_ATOMS: atom_id res chain seq x y z
N ALA A 1 -27.72 75.05 -41.38
CA ALA A 1 -26.74 73.99 -41.05
C ALA A 1 -27.45 72.72 -40.53
N MET A 2 -28.06 72.76 -39.35
CA MET A 2 -28.69 71.62 -38.66
C MET A 2 -29.68 70.76 -39.49
N ARG A 3 -30.54 71.39 -40.29
CA ARG A 3 -31.57 70.68 -41.08
C ARG A 3 -31.00 69.94 -42.31
N GLY A 4 -29.82 70.34 -42.78
CA GLY A 4 -29.08 69.66 -43.85
C GLY A 4 -28.28 68.46 -43.33
N GLU A 5 -27.65 68.62 -42.16
CA GLU A 5 -26.97 67.52 -41.44
C GLU A 5 -27.94 66.39 -41.07
N LEU A 6 -29.14 66.71 -40.57
CA LEU A 6 -30.21 65.73 -40.30
C LEU A 6 -30.63 64.94 -41.55
N LYS A 7 -30.62 65.56 -42.74
CA LYS A 7 -30.91 64.86 -44.01
C LYS A 7 -29.74 63.96 -44.44
N ALA A 8 -28.50 64.37 -44.17
CA ALA A 8 -27.29 63.61 -44.52
C ALA A 8 -27.04 62.42 -43.57
N LEU A 9 -27.40 62.54 -42.28
CA LEU A 9 -27.28 61.46 -41.28
C LEU A 9 -28.32 60.35 -41.46
N LYS A 10 -29.49 60.65 -42.03
CA LYS A 10 -30.57 59.68 -42.22
C LYS A 10 -30.17 58.43 -43.04
N PRO A 11 -29.55 58.55 -44.23
CA PRO A 11 -29.10 57.38 -45.00
C PRO A 11 -27.95 56.62 -44.32
N VAL A 12 -27.10 57.32 -43.56
CA VAL A 12 -26.02 56.70 -42.78
C VAL A 12 -26.61 55.87 -41.64
N LEU A 13 -27.63 56.38 -40.95
CA LEU A 13 -28.38 55.67 -39.91
C LEU A 13 -29.09 54.44 -40.48
N GLU A 14 -29.81 54.56 -41.60
CA GLU A 14 -30.47 53.43 -42.26
C GLU A 14 -29.48 52.34 -42.68
N ARG A 15 -28.32 52.71 -43.22
CA ARG A 15 -27.23 51.78 -43.55
C ARG A 15 -26.69 51.08 -42.30
N THR A 16 -26.34 51.83 -41.26
CA THR A 16 -25.76 51.27 -40.04
C THR A 16 -26.75 50.39 -39.27
N VAL A 17 -28.05 50.71 -39.29
CA VAL A 17 -29.10 49.85 -38.75
C VAL A 17 -29.16 48.52 -39.51
N GLY A 18 -29.06 48.55 -40.84
CA GLY A 18 -28.98 47.34 -41.68
C GLY A 18 -27.74 46.50 -41.37
N GLU A 19 -26.56 47.11 -41.36
CA GLU A 19 -25.29 46.44 -41.03
C GLU A 19 -25.31 45.83 -39.61
N THR A 20 -25.91 46.53 -38.64
CA THR A 20 -26.07 46.02 -37.27
C THR A 20 -27.04 44.84 -37.21
N SER A 21 -28.13 44.88 -37.98
CA SER A 21 -29.08 43.77 -38.10
C SER A 21 -28.41 42.53 -38.69
N ASP A 22 -27.61 42.69 -39.74
CA ASP A 22 -26.88 41.59 -40.37
C ASP A 22 -25.83 40.98 -39.43
N LEU A 23 -25.13 41.82 -38.66
CA LEU A 23 -24.18 41.37 -37.65
C LEU A 23 -24.88 40.57 -36.54
N MET A 24 -26.01 41.07 -36.04
CA MET A 24 -26.83 40.37 -35.04
C MET A 24 -27.30 39.00 -35.55
N ALA A 25 -27.72 38.92 -36.82
CA ALA A 25 -28.13 37.67 -37.45
C ALA A 25 -26.95 36.68 -37.56
N ARG A 26 -25.75 37.16 -37.92
CA ARG A 26 -24.53 36.33 -37.96
C ARG A 26 -24.14 35.82 -36.58
N ILE A 27 -24.14 36.67 -35.55
CA ILE A 27 -23.83 36.27 -34.17
C ILE A 27 -24.83 35.23 -33.67
N ALA A 28 -26.13 35.43 -33.93
CA ALA A 28 -27.16 34.47 -33.55
C ALA A 28 -26.94 33.10 -34.20
N ARG A 29 -26.56 33.10 -35.49
CA ARG A 29 -26.25 31.88 -36.24
C ARG A 29 -24.99 31.19 -35.72
N GLU A 30 -23.89 31.91 -35.52
CA GLU A 30 -22.64 31.36 -34.99
C GLU A 30 -22.81 30.81 -33.56
N LYS A 31 -23.64 31.46 -32.73
CA LYS A 31 -23.96 30.95 -31.40
C LYS A 31 -24.55 29.55 -31.48
N VAL A 32 -25.56 29.35 -32.34
CA VAL A 32 -26.26 28.07 -32.48
C VAL A 32 -25.39 27.02 -33.19
N GLU A 33 -24.70 27.38 -34.27
CA GLU A 33 -23.95 26.43 -35.09
C GLU A 33 -22.58 26.06 -34.50
N VAL A 34 -21.98 26.92 -33.67
CA VAL A 34 -20.60 26.74 -33.20
C VAL A 34 -20.50 26.74 -31.68
N VAL A 35 -21.07 27.72 -31.00
CA VAL A 35 -20.85 27.91 -29.55
C VAL A 35 -21.56 26.84 -28.73
N GLU A 36 -22.86 26.64 -28.95
CA GLU A 36 -23.65 25.63 -28.22
C GLU A 36 -23.12 24.20 -28.42
N PRO A 37 -22.82 23.70 -29.64
CA PRO A 37 -22.29 22.35 -29.79
C PRO A 37 -20.89 22.19 -29.19
N LYS A 38 -20.00 23.19 -29.32
CA LYS A 38 -18.69 23.14 -28.66
C LYS A 38 -18.82 23.12 -27.14
N LYS A 39 -19.75 23.91 -26.59
CA LYS A 39 -20.02 23.92 -25.16
C LYS A 39 -20.51 22.55 -24.68
N ALA A 40 -21.43 21.92 -25.42
CA ALA A 40 -21.91 20.58 -25.07
C ALA A 40 -20.79 19.53 -25.05
N VAL A 41 -19.88 19.57 -26.03
CA VAL A 41 -18.71 18.68 -26.07
C VAL A 41 -17.78 18.95 -24.89
N VAL A 42 -17.47 20.21 -24.59
CA VAL A 42 -16.61 20.58 -23.45
C VAL A 42 -17.25 20.14 -22.13
N ASP A 43 -18.56 20.36 -21.94
CA ASP A 43 -19.27 19.97 -20.73
C ASP A 43 -19.25 18.43 -20.54
N GLU A 44 -19.35 17.66 -21.62
CA GLU A 44 -19.22 16.19 -21.59
C GLU A 44 -17.79 15.75 -21.24
N GLU A 45 -16.78 16.35 -21.87
CA GLU A 45 -15.36 16.07 -21.59
C GLU A 45 -14.99 16.40 -20.14
N VAL A 46 -15.44 17.54 -19.62
CA VAL A 46 -15.26 17.93 -18.22
C VAL A 46 -15.92 16.91 -17.30
N ARG A 47 -17.15 16.49 -17.59
CA ARG A 47 -17.85 15.49 -16.77
C ARG A 47 -17.12 14.15 -16.75
N ALA A 48 -16.59 13.71 -17.90
CA ALA A 48 -15.82 12.48 -18.01
C ALA A 48 -14.47 12.57 -17.28
N ALA A 49 -13.78 13.71 -17.39
CA ALA A 49 -12.54 13.98 -16.67
C ALA A 49 -12.76 13.99 -15.16
N ASP A 50 -13.81 14.66 -14.69
CA ASP A 50 -14.18 14.71 -13.27
C ASP A 50 -14.54 13.34 -12.72
N ALA A 51 -15.22 12.48 -13.51
CA ALA A 51 -15.51 11.12 -13.10
C ALA A 51 -14.24 10.30 -12.88
N LYS A 52 -13.31 10.32 -13.84
CA LYS A 52 -12.00 9.65 -13.71
C LYS A 52 -11.17 10.22 -12.58
N ALA A 53 -11.21 11.54 -12.38
CA ALA A 53 -10.51 12.20 -11.28
C ALA A 53 -11.05 11.76 -9.92
N ARG A 54 -12.38 11.60 -9.79
CA ARG A 54 -13.00 11.06 -8.57
C ARG A 54 -12.60 9.62 -8.31
N GLU A 55 -12.63 8.76 -9.33
CA GLU A 55 -12.20 7.36 -9.20
C GLU A 55 -10.73 7.26 -8.76
N ALA A 56 -9.84 8.01 -9.40
CA ALA A 56 -8.42 8.03 -9.05
C ALA A 56 -8.19 8.57 -7.62
N ARG A 57 -8.95 9.59 -7.20
CA ARG A 57 -8.90 10.11 -5.82
C ARG A 57 -9.37 9.06 -4.82
N ALA A 58 -10.47 8.36 -5.10
CA ALA A 58 -10.98 7.32 -4.21
C ALA A 58 -9.94 6.19 -4.00
N ILE A 59 -9.33 5.70 -5.08
CA ILE A 59 -8.26 4.68 -5.01
C ILE A 59 -7.06 5.22 -4.22
N LYS A 60 -6.66 6.47 -4.47
CA LYS A 60 -5.57 7.12 -3.73
C LYS A 60 -5.87 7.17 -2.23
N GLU A 61 -7.05 7.65 -1.85
CA GLU A 61 -7.46 7.79 -0.46
C GLU A 61 -7.53 6.44 0.25
N GLU A 62 -8.02 5.39 -0.41
CA GLU A 62 -8.03 4.02 0.10
C GLU A 62 -6.60 3.49 0.37
N CYS A 63 -5.70 3.66 -0.59
CA CYS A 63 -4.30 3.27 -0.42
C CYS A 63 -3.59 4.06 0.69
N GLU A 64 -3.84 5.38 0.77
CA GLU A 64 -3.28 6.23 1.83
C GLU A 64 -3.78 5.81 3.21
N ALA A 65 -5.05 5.39 3.34
CA ALA A 65 -5.60 4.89 4.58
C ALA A 65 -4.93 3.57 5.02
N ILE A 66 -4.80 2.59 4.12
CA ILE A 66 -4.13 1.31 4.42
C ILE A 66 -2.66 1.57 4.81
N LEU A 67 -1.99 2.48 4.10
CA LEU A 67 -0.61 2.81 4.38
C LEU A 67 -0.44 3.53 5.73
N ALA A 68 -1.39 4.40 6.09
CA ALA A 68 -1.40 5.10 7.37
C ALA A 68 -1.51 4.13 8.57
N GLU A 69 -2.11 2.95 8.39
CA GLU A 69 -2.14 1.89 9.41
C GLU A 69 -0.89 0.99 9.37
N ALA A 70 -0.40 0.67 8.16
CA ALA A 70 0.74 -0.24 7.99
C ALA A 70 2.08 0.37 8.43
N ILE A 71 2.31 1.66 8.17
CA ILE A 71 3.59 2.33 8.54
C ILE A 71 3.82 2.31 10.06
N PRO A 72 2.85 2.70 10.92
CA PRO A 72 3.02 2.63 12.37
C PRO A 72 3.29 1.22 12.88
N ALA A 73 2.56 0.21 12.36
CA ALA A 73 2.76 -1.18 12.75
C ALA A 73 4.18 -1.66 12.41
N LEU A 74 4.66 -1.32 11.21
CA LEU A 74 6.01 -1.64 10.79
C LEU A 74 7.07 -0.94 11.66
N ASN A 75 6.92 0.35 11.91
CA ASN A 75 7.86 1.09 12.76
C ASN A 75 7.89 0.53 14.19
N ALA A 76 6.74 0.09 14.70
CA ALA A 76 6.65 -0.57 16.00
C ALA A 76 7.38 -1.92 16.00
N ALA A 77 7.29 -2.70 14.93
CA ALA A 77 8.04 -3.96 14.77
C ALA A 77 9.56 -3.69 14.72
N ILE A 78 10.01 -2.72 13.92
CA ILE A 78 11.43 -2.32 13.86
C ILE A 78 11.94 -1.87 15.24
N ALA A 79 11.16 -1.05 15.95
CA ALA A 79 11.48 -0.62 17.31
C ALA A 79 11.51 -1.80 18.29
N ALA A 80 10.63 -2.79 18.14
CA ALA A 80 10.66 -4.00 18.96
C ALA A 80 11.98 -4.76 18.77
N LEU A 81 12.50 -4.86 17.53
CA LEU A 81 13.81 -5.46 17.25
C LEU A 81 14.96 -4.71 17.94
N ASP A 82 14.87 -3.39 18.11
CA ASP A 82 15.86 -2.59 18.86
C ASP A 82 15.86 -2.88 20.37
N THR A 83 14.75 -3.36 20.92
CA THR A 83 14.67 -3.72 22.34
C THR A 83 15.28 -5.08 22.67
N ILE A 84 15.53 -5.92 21.65
CA ILE A 84 16.05 -7.27 21.85
C ILE A 84 17.54 -7.20 22.21
N LYS A 85 17.88 -7.71 23.40
CA LYS A 85 19.25 -7.74 23.89
C LYS A 85 19.94 -9.05 23.53
N LYS A 86 21.25 -8.99 23.28
CA LYS A 86 22.08 -10.16 22.99
C LYS A 86 21.96 -11.30 24.02
N PRO A 87 21.92 -11.04 25.35
CA PRO A 87 21.72 -12.12 26.34
C PRO A 87 20.38 -12.85 26.18
N ASP A 88 19.32 -12.14 25.78
CA ASP A 88 17.99 -12.73 25.60
C ASP A 88 17.98 -13.66 24.36
N ILE A 89 18.68 -13.27 23.29
CA ILE A 89 18.90 -14.12 22.11
C ILE A 89 19.68 -15.39 22.49
N GLN A 90 20.74 -15.24 23.29
CA GLN A 90 21.55 -16.38 23.76
C GLN A 90 20.73 -17.33 24.64
N LEU A 91 19.84 -16.80 25.48
CA LEU A 91 18.92 -17.61 26.27
C LEU A 91 18.02 -18.45 25.36
N VAL A 92 17.38 -17.84 24.36
CA VAL A 92 16.52 -18.54 23.41
C VAL A 92 17.31 -19.61 22.64
N ALA A 93 18.52 -19.30 22.18
CA ALA A 93 19.39 -20.24 21.47
C ALA A 93 19.88 -21.41 22.35
N SER A 94 19.94 -21.23 23.67
CA SER A 94 20.38 -22.25 24.63
C SER A 94 19.32 -23.32 24.92
N PHE A 95 18.07 -23.13 24.49
CA PHE A 95 17.01 -24.09 24.72
C PHE A 95 17.26 -25.41 23.99
N LYS A 96 17.43 -26.48 24.77
CA LYS A 96 17.48 -27.86 24.25
C LYS A 96 16.12 -28.26 23.66
N ASN A 97 15.06 -27.94 24.39
CA ASN A 97 13.66 -28.15 23.99
C ASN A 97 12.91 -26.83 24.17
N PRO A 98 12.86 -25.96 23.15
CA PRO A 98 12.18 -24.67 23.27
C PRO A 98 10.66 -24.83 23.42
N PRO A 99 9.99 -23.90 24.13
CA PRO A 99 8.54 -23.84 24.18
C PRO A 99 7.90 -23.75 22.79
N ALA A 100 6.66 -24.23 22.65
CA ALA A 100 5.94 -24.25 21.37
C ALA A 100 5.85 -22.86 20.72
N ALA A 101 5.52 -21.82 21.49
CA ALA A 101 5.47 -20.45 21.00
C ALA A 101 6.82 -19.97 20.43
N VAL A 102 7.94 -20.33 21.08
CA VAL A 102 9.29 -19.97 20.60
C VAL A 102 9.64 -20.71 19.33
N LYS A 103 9.27 -22.00 19.22
CA LYS A 103 9.45 -22.76 17.98
C LYS A 103 8.70 -22.12 16.83
N LEU A 104 7.43 -21.76 17.07
CA LEU A 104 6.56 -21.19 16.05
C LEU A 104 7.08 -19.84 15.55
N VAL A 105 7.48 -18.95 16.47
CA VAL A 105 8.11 -17.65 16.12
C VAL A 105 9.39 -17.85 15.33
N MET A 106 10.29 -18.71 15.80
CA MET A 106 11.56 -18.93 15.13
C MET A 106 11.42 -19.64 13.78
N GLU A 107 10.43 -20.49 13.63
CA GLU A 107 10.09 -21.12 12.37
C GLU A 107 9.58 -20.09 11.35
N ALA A 108 8.68 -19.20 11.77
CA ALA A 108 8.19 -18.10 10.93
C ALA A 108 9.35 -17.20 10.47
N VAL A 109 10.28 -16.85 11.37
CA VAL A 109 11.47 -16.06 11.04
C VAL A 109 12.37 -16.81 10.03
N CYS A 110 12.56 -18.12 10.19
CA CYS A 110 13.30 -18.92 9.21
C CYS A 110 12.61 -18.96 7.85
N VAL A 111 11.29 -19.05 7.81
CA VAL A 111 10.52 -19.01 6.56
C VAL A 111 10.65 -17.65 5.86
N LEU A 112 10.56 -16.54 6.60
CA LEU A 112 10.73 -15.18 6.06
C LEU A 112 12.11 -14.99 5.43
N LEU A 113 13.16 -15.49 6.08
CA LEU A 113 14.55 -15.42 5.59
C LEU A 113 14.91 -16.55 4.62
N ASP A 114 13.93 -17.34 4.17
CA ASP A 114 14.09 -18.49 3.27
C ASP A 114 15.15 -19.51 3.72
N VAL A 115 15.30 -19.68 5.03
CA VAL A 115 16.22 -20.63 5.64
C VAL A 115 15.60 -22.03 5.56
N LYS A 116 16.32 -22.97 4.95
CA LYS A 116 15.83 -24.35 4.77
C LYS A 116 15.75 -25.10 6.11
N PRO A 117 14.68 -25.87 6.34
CA PRO A 117 14.57 -26.73 7.51
C PRO A 117 15.52 -27.93 7.41
N THR A 118 15.76 -28.56 8.54
CA THR A 118 16.40 -29.87 8.61
C THR A 118 15.31 -30.95 8.60
N MET A 119 15.49 -31.99 7.79
CA MET A 119 14.54 -33.11 7.76
C MET A 119 14.88 -34.10 8.88
N VAL A 120 14.03 -34.16 9.90
CA VAL A 120 14.21 -35.05 11.06
C VAL A 120 13.15 -36.15 11.06
N ALA A 121 13.41 -37.26 11.75
CA ALA A 121 12.42 -38.31 11.91
C ALA A 121 11.23 -37.80 12.73
N ASP A 122 10.02 -38.10 12.29
CA ASP A 122 8.80 -37.78 13.00
C ASP A 122 8.78 -38.59 14.32
N PRO A 123 8.73 -37.92 15.49
CA PRO A 123 8.70 -38.62 16.78
C PRO A 123 7.37 -39.35 17.01
N THR A 124 6.33 -39.05 16.24
CA THR A 124 4.98 -39.64 16.37
C THR A 124 4.72 -40.73 15.33
N VAL A 125 5.36 -40.66 14.16
CA VAL A 125 5.15 -41.62 13.06
C VAL A 125 6.50 -42.25 12.63
N PRO A 126 6.77 -43.51 13.02
CA PRO A 126 7.99 -44.21 12.61
C PRO A 126 8.15 -44.23 11.08
N GLY A 127 9.33 -43.82 10.59
CA GLY A 127 9.68 -43.81 9.16
C GLY A 127 9.26 -42.56 8.39
N LYS A 128 8.45 -41.67 8.97
CA LYS A 128 8.12 -40.37 8.37
C LYS A 128 9.20 -39.35 8.70
N LYS A 129 9.52 -38.45 7.78
CA LYS A 129 10.39 -37.28 8.03
C LYS A 129 9.56 -36.01 8.04
N ILE A 130 9.85 -35.12 8.98
CA ILE A 130 9.22 -33.80 9.11
C ILE A 130 10.28 -32.71 8.97
N ALA A 131 9.86 -31.55 8.49
CA ALA A 131 10.69 -30.36 8.48
C ALA A 131 10.76 -29.80 9.91
N ASP A 132 11.97 -29.78 10.48
CA ASP A 132 12.26 -29.10 11.73
C ASP A 132 13.17 -27.91 11.47
N TYR A 133 12.69 -26.74 11.87
CA TYR A 133 13.42 -25.50 11.71
C TYR A 133 14.33 -25.21 12.90
N TRP A 134 14.19 -25.89 14.05
CA TRP A 134 14.86 -25.47 15.27
C TRP A 134 16.40 -25.44 15.18
N ASP A 135 17.00 -26.46 14.55
CA ASP A 135 18.45 -26.47 14.34
C ASP A 135 18.93 -25.32 13.43
N ALA A 136 18.13 -24.96 12.43
CA ALA A 136 18.41 -23.83 11.57
C ALA A 136 18.20 -22.49 12.31
N SER A 137 17.14 -22.38 13.10
CA SER A 137 16.83 -21.25 13.96
C SER A 137 17.93 -20.96 14.97
N LYS A 138 18.50 -21.99 15.62
CA LYS A 138 19.64 -21.81 16.55
C LYS A 138 20.85 -21.22 15.85
N ARG A 139 21.20 -21.71 14.65
CA ARG A 139 22.32 -21.17 13.87
C ARG A 139 22.07 -19.71 13.49
N LEU A 140 20.82 -19.40 13.13
CA LEU A 140 20.39 -18.06 12.79
C LEU A 140 20.48 -17.10 13.99
N LEU A 141 20.01 -17.51 15.17
CA LEU A 141 20.07 -16.72 16.40
C LEU A 141 21.52 -16.45 16.87
N MET A 142 22.43 -17.38 16.60
CA MET A 142 23.85 -17.24 16.96
C MET A 142 24.64 -16.36 15.96
N ASP A 143 24.04 -15.97 14.85
CA ASP A 143 24.64 -15.06 13.89
C ASP A 143 24.64 -13.62 14.43
N SER A 144 25.83 -13.01 14.51
CA SER A 144 25.98 -11.62 14.95
C SER A 144 25.23 -10.61 14.08
N GLY A 145 24.99 -10.93 12.81
CA GLY A 145 24.24 -10.10 11.87
C GLY A 145 22.73 -10.34 11.88
N PHE A 146 22.22 -11.23 12.72
CA PHE A 146 20.81 -11.65 12.69
C PHE A 146 19.82 -10.48 12.79
N LEU A 147 19.93 -9.64 13.82
CA LEU A 147 19.03 -8.50 14.00
C LEU A 147 19.19 -7.46 12.88
N GLY A 148 20.40 -7.29 12.34
CA GLY A 148 20.66 -6.42 11.20
C GLY A 148 19.89 -6.88 9.96
N ARG A 149 19.97 -8.18 9.64
CA ARG A 149 19.22 -8.77 8.52
C ARG A 149 17.71 -8.64 8.66
N LEU A 150 17.17 -8.68 9.88
CA LEU A 150 15.73 -8.48 10.09
C LEU A 150 15.32 -7.02 9.89
N LYS A 151 16.15 -6.06 10.31
CA LYS A 151 15.89 -4.62 10.11
C LYS A 151 16.04 -4.19 8.67
N GLU A 152 16.98 -4.80 7.96
CA GLU A 152 17.29 -4.54 6.54
C GLU A 152 16.54 -5.49 5.60
N TYR A 153 15.57 -6.26 6.10
CA TYR A 153 14.81 -7.21 5.30
C TYR A 153 14.05 -6.51 4.17
N ASP A 154 14.20 -7.03 2.94
CA ASP A 154 13.50 -6.51 1.78
C ASP A 154 12.02 -6.93 1.84
N ARG A 155 11.21 -6.00 2.34
CA ARG A 155 9.76 -6.16 2.50
C ARG A 155 8.97 -5.83 1.23
N ASP A 156 9.61 -5.24 0.22
CA ASP A 156 8.96 -4.85 -1.03
C ASP A 156 9.05 -5.98 -2.07
N ASP A 157 10.05 -6.87 -1.95
CA ASP A 157 10.24 -8.04 -2.83
C ASP A 157 10.20 -9.39 -2.07
N ILE A 158 9.13 -9.63 -1.31
CA ILE A 158 8.92 -10.92 -0.63
C ILE A 158 8.30 -11.93 -1.62
N PRO A 159 8.93 -13.11 -1.84
CA PRO A 159 8.35 -14.15 -2.69
C PRO A 159 6.93 -14.55 -2.27
N PRO A 160 5.95 -14.65 -3.21
CA PRO A 160 4.56 -14.96 -2.87
C PRO A 160 4.40 -16.26 -2.05
N ARG A 161 5.22 -17.27 -2.34
CA ARG A 161 5.24 -18.54 -1.59
C ARG A 161 5.51 -18.37 -0.09
N ILE A 162 6.32 -17.36 0.28
CA ILE A 162 6.68 -17.07 1.67
C ILE A 162 5.50 -16.37 2.33
N ILE A 163 4.92 -15.36 1.68
CA ILE A 163 3.74 -14.64 2.17
C ILE A 163 2.59 -15.62 2.44
N ASP A 164 2.28 -16.48 1.46
CA ASP A 164 1.18 -17.45 1.57
C ASP A 164 1.41 -18.42 2.72
N LYS A 165 2.65 -18.91 2.88
CA LYS A 165 3.01 -19.81 3.97
C LYS A 165 2.88 -19.10 5.33
N ILE A 166 3.41 -17.88 5.45
CA ILE A 166 3.32 -17.06 6.67
C ILE A 166 1.86 -16.84 7.07
N ARG A 167 1.02 -16.44 6.10
CA ARG A 167 -0.40 -16.16 6.31
C ARG A 167 -1.18 -17.39 6.76
N ARG A 168 -0.95 -18.52 6.09
CA ARG A 168 -1.73 -19.74 6.32
C ARG A 168 -1.30 -20.49 7.58
N GLU A 169 0.00 -20.55 7.86
CA GLU A 169 0.54 -21.46 8.87
C GLU A 169 0.89 -20.78 10.19
N TYR A 170 1.13 -19.46 10.21
CA TYR A 170 1.59 -18.76 11.42
C TYR A 170 0.64 -17.64 11.84
N THR A 171 0.34 -16.65 10.98
CA THR A 171 -0.53 -15.52 11.41
C THR A 171 -1.99 -15.94 11.65
N ALA A 172 -2.42 -17.07 11.07
CA ALA A 172 -3.72 -17.67 11.33
C ALA A 172 -3.75 -18.53 12.61
N ASP A 173 -2.60 -18.86 13.19
CA ASP A 173 -2.51 -19.65 14.41
C ASP A 173 -2.79 -18.74 15.63
N PRO A 174 -3.81 -19.03 16.45
CA PRO A 174 -4.14 -18.24 17.63
C PRO A 174 -3.02 -18.24 18.69
N GLU A 175 -2.11 -19.22 18.65
CA GLU A 175 -0.96 -19.28 19.55
C GLU A 175 0.18 -18.35 19.11
N PHE A 176 0.19 -17.90 17.84
CA PHE A 176 1.17 -16.96 17.29
C PHE A 176 0.84 -15.52 17.71
N THR A 177 1.06 -15.22 18.99
CA THR A 177 0.84 -13.87 19.53
C THR A 177 2.05 -13.40 20.34
N PRO A 178 2.37 -12.08 20.31
CA PRO A 178 3.44 -11.53 21.12
C PRO A 178 3.27 -11.84 22.62
N ALA A 179 2.03 -11.86 23.12
CA ALA A 179 1.73 -12.18 24.51
C ALA A 179 2.10 -13.63 24.89
N ASN A 180 1.88 -14.59 23.99
CA ASN A 180 2.28 -15.97 24.22
C ASN A 180 3.79 -16.15 24.12
N ALA A 181 4.44 -15.47 23.17
CA ALA A 181 5.89 -15.48 23.02
C ALA A 181 6.60 -14.84 24.23
N ALA A 182 6.04 -13.76 24.78
CA ALA A 182 6.55 -13.05 25.96
C ALA A 182 6.65 -13.93 27.21
N LYS A 183 5.72 -14.89 27.38
CA LYS A 183 5.78 -15.85 28.49
C LYS A 183 7.04 -16.72 28.45
N ALA A 184 7.61 -16.92 27.27
CA ALA A 184 8.83 -17.69 27.09
C ALA A 184 10.09 -16.81 27.14
N SER A 185 10.08 -15.65 26.47
CA SER A 185 11.20 -14.71 26.48
C SER A 185 10.81 -13.36 25.89
N SER A 186 11.41 -12.28 26.40
CA SER A 186 11.35 -10.94 25.79
C SER A 186 11.88 -10.91 24.36
N ALA A 187 12.90 -11.71 24.02
CA ALA A 187 13.39 -11.81 22.65
C ALA A 187 12.37 -12.48 21.73
N ALA A 188 11.66 -13.50 22.21
CA ALA A 188 10.61 -14.17 21.44
C ALA A 188 9.41 -13.23 21.21
N GLU A 189 9.04 -12.42 22.20
CA GLU A 189 8.04 -11.36 22.03
C GLU A 189 8.45 -10.36 20.94
N GLY A 190 9.69 -9.84 21.03
CA GLY A 190 10.21 -8.86 20.08
C GLY A 190 10.29 -9.39 18.64
N LEU A 191 10.59 -10.69 18.46
CA LEU A 191 10.60 -11.35 17.15
C LEU A 191 9.22 -11.71 16.62
N CYS A 192 8.22 -11.82 17.50
CA CYS A 192 6.83 -12.13 17.13
C CYS A 192 6.07 -10.88 16.67
N LYS A 193 6.48 -9.70 17.13
CA LYS A 193 5.94 -8.40 16.71
C LYS A 193 6.49 -8.02 15.34
#